data_AF-A0AAV9NJ33-F1
#
_entry.id   AF-A0AAV9NJ33-F1
#
_cell.length_a   1.000
_cell.length_b   1.000
_cell.length_c   1.000
_cell.angle_alpha   90.00
_cell.angle_beta   90.00
_cell.angle_gamma   90.00
#
_symmetry.space_group_name_H-M   'P 1'
#
loop_
_entity.id
_entity.type
_entity.pdbx_description
1 polymer ?
#
loop_
_entity_poly.entity_id
_entity_poly.type
_entity_poly.pdbx_seq_one_letter_code
_entity_poly.pdbx_strand_id
1 'polypeptide(L)'
;MEAALSFYFWAMCSKDTDYKMGDCCPWPLDSFTYNGLCSHSSLKETPKGDLNMTQEQADQVVIAAKRRVALNNAANYKKEREQDLEKYKARKRRYGLTYNRVHPDRRYESGRKYRAKVLAEERLQCTICGTKYSNRNSLDRHMDSKQHKIWAKREAEGKNRFRCKICGTPATHLCHLQRHEQGARHKARAAALAALAATP
;
A
#
# COMPACT_ATOMS: atom_id res chain seq x y z
N MET A 1 -36.87 4.44 19.92
CA MET A 1 -38.21 3.83 19.72
C MET A 1 -38.11 2.47 19.02
N GLU A 2 -37.26 2.31 18.00
CA GLU A 2 -37.07 1.05 17.25
C GLU A 2 -36.74 -0.19 18.11
N ALA A 3 -35.85 -0.07 19.09
CA ALA A 3 -35.48 -1.20 19.94
C ALA A 3 -36.64 -1.72 20.81
N ALA A 4 -37.54 -0.83 21.25
CA ALA A 4 -38.73 -1.23 22.00
C ALA A 4 -39.74 -1.96 21.11
N LEU A 5 -39.97 -1.45 19.88
CA LEU A 5 -40.84 -2.11 18.90
C LEU A 5 -40.29 -3.48 18.47
N SER A 6 -38.97 -3.63 18.44
CA SER A 6 -38.30 -4.90 18.12
C SER A 6 -38.61 -5.99 19.15
N PHE A 7 -38.77 -5.64 20.44
CA PHE A 7 -39.22 -6.60 21.45
C PHE A 7 -40.74 -6.77 21.48
N TYR A 8 -41.49 -5.67 21.30
CA TYR A 8 -42.96 -5.71 21.31
C TYR A 8 -43.54 -6.61 20.20
N PHE A 9 -42.93 -6.58 19.02
CA PHE A 9 -43.29 -7.43 17.87
C PHE A 9 -42.35 -8.64 17.70
N TRP A 10 -41.48 -8.92 18.67
CA TRP A 10 -40.48 -10.00 18.58
C TRP A 10 -39.73 -10.08 17.23
N ALA A 11 -39.22 -8.96 16.74
CA ALA A 11 -38.39 -8.88 15.55
C ALA A 11 -36.95 -9.42 15.75
N MET A 12 -36.73 -10.22 16.79
CA MET A 12 -35.45 -10.83 17.16
C MET A 12 -35.18 -12.10 16.36
N CYS A 13 -33.92 -12.33 15.97
CA CYS A 13 -33.56 -13.49 15.13
C CYS A 13 -33.87 -14.86 15.74
N SER A 14 -33.91 -14.97 17.06
CA SER A 14 -34.19 -16.23 17.76
C SER A 14 -35.57 -16.18 18.43
N LYS A 15 -36.37 -17.24 18.27
CA LYS A 15 -37.63 -17.45 19.00
C LYS A 15 -37.40 -18.18 20.33
N ASP A 16 -36.30 -18.92 20.45
CA ASP A 16 -36.01 -19.75 21.62
C ASP A 16 -35.14 -19.04 22.66
N THR A 17 -34.55 -17.90 22.29
CA THR A 17 -33.68 -17.13 23.19
C THR A 17 -34.52 -16.05 23.87
N ASP A 18 -34.68 -16.11 25.18
CA ASP A 18 -35.50 -15.17 25.95
C ASP A 18 -35.01 -13.70 25.90
N TYR A 19 -33.74 -13.44 25.54
CA TYR A 19 -33.12 -12.10 25.55
C TYR A 19 -33.32 -11.28 26.85
N LYS A 20 -33.90 -11.86 27.90
CA LYS A 20 -34.40 -11.25 29.14
C LYS A 20 -35.47 -10.17 28.92
N MET A 21 -36.20 -10.26 27.80
CA MET A 21 -37.24 -9.32 27.40
C MET A 21 -38.46 -10.04 26.80
N GLY A 22 -38.63 -11.34 27.05
CA GLY A 22 -39.79 -12.13 26.64
C GLY A 22 -41.12 -11.47 26.99
N ASP A 23 -41.21 -10.93 28.19
CA ASP A 23 -42.42 -10.31 28.75
C ASP A 23 -42.85 -9.01 28.05
N CYS A 24 -41.98 -8.42 27.20
CA CYS A 24 -42.32 -7.22 26.43
C CYS A 24 -43.22 -7.53 25.23
N CYS A 25 -43.31 -8.78 24.79
CA CYS A 25 -44.19 -9.20 23.71
C CYS A 25 -45.52 -9.71 24.28
N PRO A 26 -46.66 -9.05 24.04
CA PRO A 26 -47.94 -9.49 24.60
C PRO A 26 -48.56 -10.68 23.85
N TRP A 27 -47.92 -11.17 22.79
CA TRP A 27 -48.41 -12.28 21.98
C TRP A 27 -47.51 -13.52 22.11
N PRO A 28 -48.08 -14.74 22.02
CA PRO A 28 -47.27 -15.96 21.94
C PRO A 28 -46.32 -15.92 20.74
N LEU A 29 -45.05 -16.31 20.93
CA LEU A 29 -44.01 -16.24 19.88
C LEU A 29 -44.34 -17.11 18.65
N ASP A 30 -45.11 -18.17 18.85
CA ASP A 30 -45.58 -19.08 17.81
C ASP A 30 -46.70 -18.47 16.94
N SER A 31 -47.33 -17.37 17.40
CA SER A 31 -48.38 -16.69 16.64
C SER A 31 -47.83 -15.85 15.48
N PHE A 32 -46.53 -15.56 15.47
CA PHE A 32 -45.91 -14.75 14.41
C PHE A 32 -45.56 -15.58 13.18
N THR A 33 -46.09 -15.17 12.03
CA THR A 33 -45.82 -15.77 10.70
C THR A 33 -44.48 -15.35 10.11
N TYR A 34 -43.78 -14.40 10.75
CA TYR A 34 -42.47 -13.91 10.33
C TYR A 34 -41.37 -14.31 11.33
N ASN A 35 -40.12 -14.23 10.84
CA ASN A 35 -38.93 -14.38 11.65
C ASN A 35 -38.25 -13.02 11.82
N GLY A 36 -37.66 -12.78 12.97
CA GLY A 36 -36.90 -11.55 13.21
C GLY A 36 -35.60 -11.50 12.41
N LEU A 37 -35.24 -10.30 11.97
CA LEU A 37 -33.98 -10.03 11.26
C LEU A 37 -32.95 -9.34 12.15
N CYS A 38 -33.35 -8.90 13.34
CA CYS A 38 -32.49 -8.18 14.25
C CYS A 38 -31.81 -9.15 15.25
N SER A 39 -30.48 -9.28 15.17
CA SER A 39 -29.70 -10.06 16.14
C SER A 39 -29.17 -9.21 17.30
N HIS A 40 -29.40 -7.90 17.26
CA HIS A 40 -28.72 -6.94 18.11
C HIS A 40 -29.66 -5.85 18.60
N SER A 41 -29.91 -5.79 19.90
CA SER A 41 -30.72 -4.75 20.52
C SER A 41 -29.84 -3.77 21.28
N SER A 42 -30.02 -2.48 21.01
CA SER A 42 -29.33 -1.40 21.75
C SER A 42 -29.72 -1.36 23.23
N LEU A 43 -30.87 -1.91 23.62
CA LEU A 43 -31.25 -2.05 25.04
C LEU A 43 -30.40 -3.11 25.77
N LYS A 44 -29.76 -4.02 25.03
CA LYS A 44 -28.83 -5.02 25.57
C LYS A 44 -27.37 -4.55 25.53
N GLU A 45 -27.11 -3.41 24.90
CA GLU A 45 -25.79 -2.80 24.93
C GLU A 45 -25.57 -2.12 26.28
N THR A 46 -25.06 -2.88 27.25
CA THR A 46 -24.42 -2.24 28.41
C THR A 46 -23.19 -1.50 27.91
N PRO A 47 -22.98 -0.21 28.28
CA PRO A 47 -21.73 0.48 28.01
C PRO A 47 -20.57 -0.41 28.45
N LYS A 48 -19.77 -0.90 27.49
CA LYS A 48 -18.63 -1.75 27.79
C LYS A 48 -17.48 -0.86 28.23
N GLY A 49 -17.29 -0.75 29.53
CA GLY A 49 -16.18 -0.01 30.13
C GLY A 49 -16.55 0.57 31.48
N ASP A 50 -15.55 0.89 32.28
CA ASP A 50 -15.72 1.76 33.44
C ASP A 50 -15.81 3.20 32.95
N LEU A 51 -16.89 3.90 33.29
CA LEU A 51 -17.09 5.32 32.93
C LEU A 51 -16.10 6.24 33.64
N ASN A 52 -15.42 5.74 34.68
CA ASN A 52 -14.42 6.47 35.46
C ASN A 52 -12.98 6.17 35.04
N MET A 53 -12.79 5.51 33.90
CA MET A 53 -11.47 5.13 33.40
C MET A 53 -10.66 6.36 32.98
N THR A 54 -9.40 6.44 33.40
CA THR A 54 -8.51 7.50 32.91
C THR A 54 -8.20 7.30 31.42
N GLN A 55 -7.83 8.37 30.71
CA GLN A 55 -7.50 8.30 29.28
C GLN A 55 -6.40 7.24 29.00
N GLU A 56 -5.39 7.15 29.87
CA GLU A 56 -4.30 6.16 29.73
C GLU A 56 -4.79 4.73 29.89
N GLN A 57 -5.70 4.47 30.83
CA GLN A 57 -6.31 3.15 31.03
C GLN A 57 -7.20 2.78 29.84
N ALA A 58 -7.94 3.74 29.27
CA ALA A 58 -8.76 3.54 28.09
C ALA A 58 -7.89 3.14 26.88
N ASP A 59 -6.75 3.81 26.68
CA ASP A 59 -5.80 3.48 25.62
C ASP A 59 -5.21 2.08 25.81
N GLN A 60 -4.88 1.68 27.05
CA GLN A 60 -4.42 0.32 27.35
C GLN A 60 -5.48 -0.74 27.01
N VAL A 61 -6.76 -0.49 27.33
CA VAL A 61 -7.86 -1.39 26.98
C VAL A 61 -8.02 -1.50 25.47
N VAL A 62 -7.92 -0.39 24.73
CA VAL A 62 -7.97 -0.39 23.27
C VAL A 62 -6.79 -1.17 22.67
N ILE A 63 -5.58 -0.99 23.19
CA ILE A 63 -4.38 -1.72 22.76
C ILE A 63 -4.57 -3.22 23.02
N ALA A 64 -5.02 -3.60 24.22
CA ALA A 64 -5.26 -4.99 24.58
C ALA A 64 -6.37 -5.62 23.71
N ALA A 65 -7.45 -4.88 23.42
CA ALA A 65 -8.51 -5.32 22.54
C ALA A 65 -8.02 -5.52 21.11
N LYS A 66 -7.25 -4.58 20.55
CA LYS A 66 -6.62 -4.70 19.23
C LYS A 66 -5.71 -5.93 19.17
N ARG A 67 -4.89 -6.15 20.21
CA ARG A 67 -4.01 -7.33 20.31
C ARG A 67 -4.82 -8.63 20.33
N ARG A 68 -5.88 -8.71 21.13
CA ARG A 68 -6.77 -9.88 21.19
C ARG A 68 -7.42 -10.18 19.84
N VAL A 69 -7.96 -9.17 19.16
CA VAL A 69 -8.54 -9.32 17.82
C VAL A 69 -7.50 -9.82 16.82
N ALA A 70 -6.28 -9.26 16.85
CA ALA A 70 -5.19 -9.71 15.98
C ALA A 70 -4.82 -11.18 16.22
N LEU A 71 -4.70 -11.60 17.49
CA LEU A 71 -4.42 -12.99 17.87
C LEU A 71 -5.53 -13.94 17.41
N ASN A 72 -6.79 -13.58 17.65
CA ASN A 72 -7.94 -14.38 17.23
C ASN A 72 -7.99 -14.53 15.71
N ASN A 73 -7.78 -13.44 14.97
CA ASN A 73 -7.73 -13.48 13.51
C ASN A 73 -6.58 -14.35 13.00
N ALA A 74 -5.39 -14.25 13.60
CA ALA A 74 -4.25 -15.08 13.25
C ALA A 74 -4.52 -16.57 13.50
N ALA A 75 -5.13 -16.92 14.64
CA ALA A 75 -5.53 -18.28 14.97
C ALA A 75 -6.60 -18.81 13.99
N ASN A 76 -7.60 -17.98 13.65
CA ASN A 76 -8.63 -18.35 12.68
C ASN A 76 -8.05 -18.59 11.28
N TYR A 77 -7.14 -17.72 10.81
CA TYR A 77 -6.45 -17.94 9.53
C TYR A 77 -5.54 -19.17 9.55
N LYS A 78 -4.98 -19.53 10.71
CA LYS A 78 -4.21 -20.78 10.85
C LYS A 78 -5.14 -21.99 10.71
N LYS A 79 -6.23 -22.03 11.48
CA LYS A 79 -7.24 -23.10 11.41
C LYS A 79 -7.82 -23.27 10.01
N GLU A 80 -8.19 -22.18 9.34
CA GLU A 80 -8.76 -22.23 7.98
C GLU A 80 -7.75 -22.78 6.96
N ARG A 81 -6.46 -22.42 7.08
CA ARG A 81 -5.40 -22.97 6.20
C ARG A 81 -5.17 -24.46 6.42
N GLU A 82 -5.28 -24.92 7.67
CA GLU A 82 -5.12 -26.33 8.03
C GLU A 82 -6.32 -27.17 7.58
N GLN A 83 -7.54 -26.61 7.67
CA GLN A 83 -8.77 -27.28 7.22
C GLN A 83 -8.88 -27.37 5.70
N ASP A 84 -8.68 -26.24 5.00
CA ASP A 84 -8.87 -26.15 3.56
C ASP A 84 -7.98 -25.06 2.96
N LEU A 85 -6.75 -25.46 2.62
CA LEU A 85 -5.74 -24.58 2.04
C LEU A 85 -6.20 -23.97 0.70
N GLU A 86 -6.91 -24.73 -0.12
CA GLU A 86 -7.30 -24.30 -1.46
C GLU A 86 -8.42 -23.26 -1.40
N LYS A 87 -9.43 -23.46 -0.54
CA LYS A 87 -10.45 -22.44 -0.27
C LYS A 87 -9.85 -21.15 0.30
N TYR A 88 -8.90 -21.27 1.23
CA TYR A 88 -8.17 -20.11 1.76
C TYR A 88 -7.44 -19.33 0.65
N LYS A 89 -6.66 -20.03 -0.19
CA LYS A 89 -5.93 -19.43 -1.33
C LYS A 89 -6.89 -18.79 -2.33
N ALA A 90 -7.97 -19.48 -2.71
CA ALA A 90 -8.97 -18.97 -3.64
C ALA A 90 -9.63 -17.69 -3.11
N ARG A 91 -10.00 -17.66 -1.82
CA ARG A 91 -10.55 -16.46 -1.17
C ARG A 91 -9.55 -15.31 -1.15
N LYS A 92 -8.29 -15.55 -0.80
CA LYS A 92 -7.21 -14.54 -0.85
C LYS A 92 -6.97 -14.00 -2.25
N ARG A 93 -6.99 -14.87 -3.27
CA ARG A 93 -6.87 -14.48 -4.68
C ARG A 93 -8.04 -13.58 -5.10
N ARG A 94 -9.28 -13.98 -4.79
CA ARG A 94 -10.47 -13.16 -5.08
C ARG A 94 -10.38 -11.78 -4.43
N TYR A 95 -10.04 -11.73 -3.14
CA TYR A 95 -9.85 -10.46 -2.42
C TYR A 95 -8.76 -9.60 -3.05
N GLY A 96 -7.61 -10.18 -3.41
CA GLY A 96 -6.52 -9.46 -4.07
C GLY A 96 -6.94 -8.88 -5.43
N LEU A 97 -7.71 -9.63 -6.23
CA LEU A 97 -8.22 -9.17 -7.51
C LEU A 97 -9.24 -8.03 -7.34
N THR A 98 -10.19 -8.16 -6.42
CA THR A 98 -11.18 -7.10 -6.14
C THR A 98 -10.51 -5.84 -5.60
N TYR A 99 -9.54 -6.00 -4.69
CA TYR A 99 -8.78 -4.89 -4.14
C TYR A 99 -7.99 -4.15 -5.22
N ASN A 100 -7.29 -4.89 -6.08
CA ASN A 100 -6.53 -4.30 -7.20
C ASN A 100 -7.45 -3.61 -8.23
N ARG A 101 -8.68 -4.10 -8.41
CA ARG A 101 -9.68 -3.47 -9.29
C ARG A 101 -10.14 -2.12 -8.74
N VAL A 102 -10.39 -2.04 -7.43
CA VAL A 102 -10.80 -0.79 -6.76
C VAL A 102 -9.63 0.17 -6.58
N HIS A 103 -8.41 -0.35 -6.45
CA HIS A 103 -7.20 0.44 -6.21
C HIS A 103 -6.09 0.17 -7.24
N PRO A 104 -6.31 0.50 -8.52
CA PRO A 104 -5.34 0.21 -9.59
C PRO A 104 -4.00 0.92 -9.37
N ASP A 105 -4.01 2.16 -8.88
CA ASP A 105 -2.80 2.97 -8.70
C ASP A 105 -1.89 2.47 -7.56
N ARG A 106 -2.48 1.81 -6.56
CA ARG A 106 -1.77 1.25 -5.41
C ARG A 106 -0.86 0.09 -5.82
N ARG A 107 -1.22 -0.65 -6.89
CA ARG A 107 -0.42 -1.77 -7.40
C ARG A 107 1.00 -1.37 -7.73
N TYR A 108 1.19 -0.17 -8.27
CA TYR A 108 2.51 0.34 -8.66
C TYR A 108 3.08 1.36 -7.69
N GLU A 109 2.34 1.74 -6.65
CA GLU A 109 2.75 2.77 -5.70
C GLU A 109 4.01 2.38 -4.94
N SER A 110 4.07 1.16 -4.39
CA SER A 110 5.26 0.66 -3.70
C SER A 110 6.48 0.63 -4.63
N GLY A 111 6.29 0.16 -5.87
CA GLY A 111 7.35 0.16 -6.89
C GLY A 111 7.81 1.56 -7.29
N ARG A 112 6.88 2.52 -7.40
CA ARG A 112 7.19 3.94 -7.66
C ARG A 112 7.98 4.55 -6.50
N LYS A 113 7.52 4.36 -5.26
CA LYS A 113 8.20 4.83 -4.05
C LYS A 113 9.61 4.28 -3.94
N TYR A 114 9.79 2.98 -4.18
CA TYR A 114 11.12 2.36 -4.20
C TYR A 114 12.03 2.97 -5.27
N ARG A 115 11.56 3.08 -6.51
CA ARG A 115 12.34 3.69 -7.61
C ARG A 115 12.69 5.15 -7.35
N ALA A 116 11.76 5.93 -6.81
CA ALA A 116 12.00 7.32 -6.43
C ALA A 116 13.06 7.42 -5.34
N LYS A 117 12.98 6.56 -4.32
CA LYS A 117 13.99 6.47 -3.26
C LYS A 117 15.38 6.12 -3.81
N VAL A 118 15.46 5.10 -4.68
CA VAL A 118 16.72 4.70 -5.31
C VAL A 118 17.34 5.82 -6.16
N LEU A 119 16.50 6.59 -6.88
CA LEU A 119 16.97 7.74 -7.64
C LEU A 119 17.45 8.88 -6.74
N ALA A 120 16.77 9.14 -5.63
CA ALA A 120 17.14 10.18 -4.66
C ALA A 120 18.43 9.84 -3.90
N GLU A 121 18.62 8.58 -3.53
CA GLU A 121 19.84 8.10 -2.85
C GLU A 121 20.98 7.79 -3.84
N GLU A 122 20.74 7.92 -5.15
CA GLU A 122 21.72 7.70 -6.22
C GLU A 122 22.43 6.33 -6.19
N ARG A 123 21.82 5.33 -5.53
CA ARG A 123 22.44 4.02 -5.30
C ARG A 123 22.80 3.27 -6.58
N LEU A 124 22.02 3.49 -7.64
CA LEU A 124 22.20 2.82 -8.93
C LEU A 124 22.67 3.81 -9.98
N GLN A 125 23.92 4.25 -9.84
CA GLN A 125 24.58 5.10 -10.82
C GLN A 125 25.75 4.39 -11.49
N CYS A 126 25.96 4.70 -12.77
CA CYS A 126 27.15 4.30 -13.48
C CYS A 126 28.30 5.26 -13.14
N THR A 127 29.43 4.75 -12.64
CA THR A 127 30.60 5.56 -12.26
C THR A 127 31.30 6.21 -13.46
N ILE A 128 31.29 5.57 -14.63
CA ILE A 128 31.95 6.05 -15.85
C ILE A 128 31.13 7.16 -16.51
N CYS A 129 29.81 6.92 -16.63
CA CYS A 129 28.89 7.79 -17.37
C CYS A 129 28.13 8.79 -16.48
N GLY A 130 28.19 8.66 -15.15
CA GLY A 130 27.44 9.49 -14.20
C GLY A 130 25.91 9.39 -14.34
N THR A 131 25.41 8.39 -15.07
CA THR A 131 23.98 8.25 -15.37
C THR A 131 23.29 7.47 -14.24
N LYS A 132 22.17 8.01 -13.75
CA LYS A 132 21.36 7.45 -12.66
C LYS A 132 20.27 6.54 -13.22
N TYR A 133 20.00 5.43 -12.54
CA TYR A 133 19.00 4.43 -12.93
C TYR A 133 18.01 4.17 -11.79
N SER A 134 16.77 3.85 -12.16
CA SER A 134 15.70 3.56 -11.20
C SER A 134 15.64 2.10 -10.76
N ASN A 135 16.31 1.19 -11.46
CA ASN A 135 16.36 -0.22 -11.14
C ASN A 135 17.69 -0.86 -11.60
N ARG A 136 18.00 -2.03 -11.02
CA ARG A 136 19.28 -2.72 -11.23
C ARG A 136 19.42 -3.24 -12.67
N ASN A 137 18.37 -3.86 -13.21
CA ASN A 137 18.38 -4.37 -14.58
C ASN A 137 18.67 -3.30 -15.63
N SER A 138 18.22 -2.04 -15.44
CA SER A 138 18.54 -0.97 -16.40
C SER A 138 20.01 -0.56 -16.31
N LEU A 139 20.60 -0.57 -15.11
CA LEU A 139 22.02 -0.33 -14.92
C LEU A 139 22.84 -1.46 -15.54
N ASP A 140 22.51 -2.73 -15.26
CA ASP A 140 23.24 -3.87 -15.82
C ASP A 140 23.18 -3.87 -17.36
N ARG A 141 21.99 -3.67 -17.94
CA ARG A 141 21.83 -3.52 -19.40
C ARG A 141 22.61 -2.32 -19.96
N HIS A 142 22.73 -1.23 -19.20
CA HIS A 142 23.58 -0.11 -19.59
C HIS A 142 25.06 -0.50 -19.64
N MET A 143 25.55 -1.17 -18.59
CA MET A 143 26.94 -1.64 -18.52
C MET A 143 27.25 -2.64 -19.66
N ASP A 144 26.27 -3.44 -20.05
CA ASP A 144 26.40 -4.40 -21.16
C ASP A 144 26.32 -3.81 -22.56
N SER A 145 25.83 -2.57 -22.69
CA SER A 145 25.66 -1.93 -23.99
C SER A 145 27.01 -1.73 -24.70
N LYS A 146 27.04 -1.98 -26.03
CA LYS A 146 28.25 -1.81 -26.85
C LYS A 146 28.85 -0.40 -26.69
N GLN A 147 27.98 0.62 -26.63
CA GLN A 147 28.40 2.00 -26.47
C GLN A 147 29.09 2.25 -25.13
N HIS A 148 28.53 1.72 -24.04
CA HIS A 148 29.15 1.84 -22.71
C HIS A 148 30.52 1.19 -22.68
N LYS A 149 30.68 -0.01 -23.26
CA LYS A 149 31.98 -0.71 -23.33
C LYS A 149 33.03 0.09 -24.09
N ILE A 150 32.66 0.72 -25.21
CA ILE A 150 33.57 1.61 -25.96
C ILE A 150 33.98 2.82 -25.12
N TRP A 151 33.04 3.45 -24.42
CA TRP A 151 33.31 4.59 -23.56
C TRP A 151 34.18 4.22 -22.36
N ALA A 152 33.89 3.10 -21.70
CA ALA A 152 34.67 2.57 -20.58
C ALA A 152 36.12 2.29 -20.99
N LYS A 153 36.33 1.69 -22.16
CA LYS A 153 37.69 1.47 -22.69
C LYS A 153 38.43 2.79 -22.93
N ARG A 154 37.77 3.77 -23.56
CA ARG A 154 38.37 5.10 -23.81
C ARG A 154 38.66 5.88 -22.53
N GLU A 155 37.85 5.69 -21.50
CA GLU A 155 38.05 6.29 -20.18
C GLU A 155 39.31 5.72 -19.52
N ALA A 156 39.47 4.39 -19.54
CA ALA A 156 40.67 3.73 -19.03
C ALA A 156 41.95 4.15 -19.78
N GLU A 157 41.83 4.46 -21.08
CA GLU A 157 42.92 4.99 -21.91
C GLU A 157 43.15 6.51 -21.75
N GLY A 158 42.38 7.21 -20.92
CA GLY A 158 42.50 8.67 -20.71
C GLY A 158 42.13 9.52 -21.93
N LYS A 159 41.40 8.96 -22.91
CA LYS A 159 41.07 9.62 -24.17
C LYS A 159 39.81 10.48 -24.11
N ASN A 160 39.01 10.36 -23.05
CA ASN A 160 37.79 11.16 -22.85
C ASN A 160 38.09 12.48 -22.14
N ARG A 161 38.83 13.38 -22.80
CA ARG A 161 39.28 14.64 -22.20
C ARG A 161 38.17 15.66 -21.96
N PHE A 162 37.05 15.55 -22.67
CA PHE A 162 35.96 16.51 -22.61
C PHE A 162 34.75 15.88 -21.92
N ARG A 163 34.15 16.58 -20.94
CA ARG A 163 32.91 16.16 -20.28
C ARG A 163 31.88 17.27 -20.29
N CYS A 164 30.64 16.88 -20.55
CA CYS A 164 29.50 17.75 -20.38
C CYS A 164 29.22 17.97 -18.89
N LYS A 165 29.23 19.23 -18.42
CA LYS A 165 28.96 19.57 -17.00
C LYS A 165 27.52 19.22 -16.56
N ILE A 166 26.56 19.27 -17.48
CA ILE A 166 25.14 19.05 -17.19
C ILE A 166 24.79 17.55 -17.25
N CYS A 167 25.34 16.83 -18.22
CA CYS A 167 24.96 15.44 -18.49
C CYS A 167 25.98 14.42 -17.98
N GLY A 168 27.21 14.83 -17.66
CA GLY A 168 28.31 13.93 -17.31
C GLY A 168 28.89 13.13 -18.49
N THR A 169 28.31 13.27 -19.69
CA THR A 169 28.67 12.50 -20.88
C THR A 169 30.13 12.76 -21.29
N PRO A 170 30.97 11.72 -21.40
CA PRO A 170 32.32 11.85 -21.90
C PRO A 170 32.36 12.01 -23.42
N ALA A 171 33.28 12.83 -23.90
CA ALA A 171 33.56 13.05 -25.31
C ALA A 171 35.07 13.04 -25.58
N THR A 172 35.46 12.41 -26.67
CA THR A 172 36.86 12.32 -27.11
C THR A 172 37.35 13.64 -27.73
N HIS A 173 36.46 14.38 -28.39
CA HIS A 173 36.77 15.63 -29.08
C HIS A 173 35.79 16.74 -28.70
N LEU A 174 36.25 17.99 -28.71
CA LEU A 174 35.44 19.16 -28.40
C LEU A 174 34.24 19.31 -29.35
N CYS A 175 34.41 19.06 -30.65
CA CYS A 175 33.32 19.13 -31.63
C CYS A 175 32.17 18.16 -31.32
N HIS A 176 32.49 16.99 -30.74
CA HIS A 176 31.47 16.03 -30.30
C HIS A 176 30.73 16.51 -29.05
N LEU A 177 31.43 17.17 -28.12
CA LEU A 177 30.81 17.79 -26.96
C LEU A 177 29.88 18.95 -27.38
N GLN A 178 30.35 19.82 -28.28
CA GLN A 178 29.55 20.93 -28.81
C GLN A 178 28.29 20.43 -29.53
N ARG A 179 28.41 19.39 -30.37
CA ARG A 179 27.25 18.76 -31.01
C ARG A 179 26.29 18.14 -29.98
N HIS A 180 26.82 17.54 -28.91
CA HIS A 180 25.99 17.01 -27.82
C HIS A 180 25.20 18.13 -27.12
N GLU A 181 25.85 19.26 -26.81
CA GLU A 181 25.23 20.42 -26.16
C GLU A 181 24.14 21.07 -27.01
N GLN A 182 24.30 21.05 -28.33
CA GLN A 182 23.29 21.56 -29.28
C GLN A 182 22.09 20.61 -29.45
N GLY A 183 22.19 19.36 -29.02
CA GLY A 183 21.15 18.35 -29.18
C GLY A 183 19.89 18.63 -28.36
N ALA A 184 18.71 18.31 -28.92
CA ALA A 184 17.41 18.56 -28.30
C ALA A 184 17.28 17.97 -26.87
N ARG A 185 17.83 16.76 -26.65
CA ARG A 185 17.82 16.11 -25.33
C ARG A 185 18.65 16.84 -24.30
N HIS A 186 19.81 17.38 -24.70
CA HIS A 186 20.66 18.16 -23.80
C HIS A 186 19.97 19.47 -23.43
N LYS A 187 19.43 20.19 -24.42
CA LYS A 187 18.69 21.45 -24.21
C LYS A 187 17.51 21.27 -23.26
N ALA A 188 16.70 20.22 -23.43
CA ALA A 188 15.59 19.93 -22.53
C ALA A 188 16.05 19.70 -21.07
N ARG A 189 17.16 18.97 -20.87
CA ARG A 189 17.72 18.71 -19.54
C ARG A 189 18.36 19.96 -18.92
N ALA A 190 19.04 20.76 -19.72
CA ALA A 190 19.60 22.05 -19.30
C ALA A 190 18.50 23.03 -18.87
N ALA A 191 17.41 23.13 -19.64
CA ALA A 191 16.25 23.95 -19.31
C ALA A 191 15.56 23.49 -18.01
N ALA A 192 15.38 22.18 -17.83
CA ALA A 192 14.80 21.63 -16.60
C ALA A 192 15.65 21.93 -15.36
N LEU A 193 16.98 21.84 -15.47
CA LEU A 193 17.89 22.19 -14.38
C LEU A 193 17.89 23.69 -14.08
N ALA A 194 17.86 24.54 -15.12
CA ALA A 194 17.75 25.98 -14.95
C ALA A 194 16.42 26.37 -14.25
N ALA A 195 15.31 25.72 -14.60
CA ALA A 195 14.02 25.95 -13.96
C ALA A 195 13.99 25.54 -12.48
N LEU A 196 14.64 24.42 -12.13
CA LEU A 196 14.80 23.97 -10.74
C LEU A 196 15.71 24.90 -9.92
N ALA A 197 16.70 25.54 -10.54
CA ALA A 197 17.58 26.49 -9.87
C ALA A 197 16.95 27.89 -9.70
N ALA A 198 15.91 28.21 -10.49
CA ALA A 198 15.21 29.49 -10.46
C ALA A 198 13.96 29.50 -9.56
N THR A 199 13.65 28.39 -8.88
CA THR A 199 12.57 28.31 -7.90
C THR A 199 13.14 28.69 -6.52
N PRO A 200 12.74 29.84 -5.92
CA PRO A 200 13.28 30.34 -4.65
C PRO A 200 12.89 29.49 -3.43
#